data_AF-A0A8T5QEC4-F1
#
_entry.id   AF-A0A8T5QEC4-F1
#
_cell.length_a   1.000
_cell.length_b   1.000
_cell.length_c   1.000
_cell.angle_alpha   90.00
_cell.angle_beta   90.00
_cell.angle_gamma   90.00
#
_symmetry.space_group_name_H-M   'P 1'
#
loop_
_entity.id
_entity.type
_entity.pdbx_description
1 polymer ?
#
loop_
_entity_poly.entity_id
_entity_poly.type
_entity_poly.pdbx_seq_one_letter_code
_entity_poly.pdbx_strand_id
1 'polypeptide(L)'
;MNLKKFLRKERIIWHKHFAPSLIAGVAVAIIALIFKFTAANIVLFASVGASAAILSNIRSHHLTKLHTIIASYVVAIIISLILYFINLKINLPLALNLFLAVFLTSILIFLVNSFHPPAISASASFILFERGLKDLFYLFIAMLVLFIIIRFLTYTLSQHLSVKEFWKEFKREF
;
A
#
# COMPACT_ATOMS: atom_id res chain seq x y z
N MET A 1 -3.04 -36.52 -13.56
CA MET A 1 -2.19 -35.91 -12.49
C MET A 1 -2.53 -36.58 -11.16
N ASN A 2 -1.55 -37.11 -10.42
CA ASN A 2 -1.80 -37.95 -9.24
C ASN A 2 -2.22 -37.08 -8.02
N LEU A 3 -3.37 -37.35 -7.40
CA LEU A 3 -3.99 -36.54 -6.34
C LEU A 3 -3.05 -36.31 -5.14
N LYS A 4 -2.25 -37.33 -4.77
CA LYS A 4 -1.22 -37.22 -3.71
C LYS A 4 -0.10 -36.25 -4.08
N LYS A 5 0.32 -36.19 -5.35
CA LYS A 5 1.32 -35.21 -5.83
C LYS A 5 0.75 -33.79 -5.84
N PHE A 6 -0.53 -33.63 -6.20
CA PHE A 6 -1.22 -32.35 -6.15
C PHE A 6 -1.31 -31.80 -4.72
N LEU A 7 -1.82 -32.61 -3.77
CA LEU A 7 -1.96 -32.23 -2.37
C LEU A 7 -0.61 -31.89 -1.70
N ARG A 8 0.45 -32.64 -2.02
CA ARG A 8 1.80 -32.36 -1.48
C ARG A 8 2.39 -31.06 -2.04
N LYS A 9 2.11 -30.74 -3.30
CA LYS A 9 2.54 -29.48 -3.95
C LYS A 9 1.78 -28.28 -3.37
N GLU A 10 0.46 -28.41 -3.20
CA GLU A 10 -0.40 -27.42 -2.52
C GLU A 10 0.08 -27.12 -1.10
N ARG A 11 0.35 -28.14 -0.29
CA ARG A 11 0.81 -27.95 1.11
C ARG A 11 2.10 -27.13 1.21
N ILE A 12 3.05 -27.35 0.28
CA ILE A 12 4.30 -26.60 0.21
C ILE A 12 4.07 -25.15 -0.24
N ILE A 13 3.10 -24.92 -1.13
CA ILE A 13 2.71 -23.57 -1.57
C ILE A 13 2.07 -22.81 -0.41
N TRP A 14 1.15 -23.44 0.33
CA TRP A 14 0.49 -22.85 1.50
C TRP A 14 1.48 -22.37 2.56
N HIS A 15 2.48 -23.18 2.91
CA HIS A 15 3.50 -22.77 3.89
C HIS A 15 4.33 -21.55 3.43
N LYS A 16 4.56 -21.40 2.12
CA LYS A 16 5.29 -20.25 1.57
C LYS A 16 4.47 -18.95 1.54
N HIS A 17 3.15 -19.03 1.50
CA HIS A 17 2.27 -17.85 1.49
C HIS A 17 1.68 -17.50 2.86
N PHE A 18 1.68 -18.45 3.80
CA PHE A 18 1.10 -18.24 5.13
C PHE A 18 1.74 -17.08 5.90
N ALA A 19 3.07 -17.06 6.03
CA ALA A 19 3.75 -16.00 6.78
C ALA A 19 3.57 -14.60 6.13
N PRO A 20 3.77 -14.42 4.81
CA PRO A 20 3.43 -13.17 4.12
C PRO A 20 1.99 -12.69 4.35
N SER A 21 1.01 -13.58 4.17
CA SER A 21 -0.40 -13.25 4.36
C SER A 21 -0.73 -12.91 5.81
N LEU A 22 -0.12 -13.59 6.78
CA LEU A 22 -0.28 -13.29 8.20
C LEU A 22 0.30 -11.91 8.55
N ILE A 23 1.50 -11.58 8.05
CA ILE A 23 2.10 -10.25 8.24
C ILE A 23 1.18 -9.16 7.67
N ALA A 24 0.62 -9.37 6.48
CA ALA A 24 -0.33 -8.44 5.89
C ALA A 24 -1.62 -8.28 6.71
N GLY A 25 -2.16 -9.38 7.25
CA GLY A 25 -3.34 -9.35 8.13
C GLY A 25 -3.07 -8.62 9.44
N VAL A 26 -1.92 -8.88 10.08
CA VAL A 26 -1.50 -8.20 11.31
C VAL A 26 -1.33 -6.70 11.08
N ALA A 27 -0.72 -6.31 9.95
CA ALA A 27 -0.58 -4.91 9.58
C ALA A 27 -1.92 -4.17 9.50
N VAL A 28 -2.92 -4.77 8.83
CA VAL A 28 -4.28 -4.21 8.75
C VAL A 28 -4.92 -4.12 10.13
N ALA A 29 -4.79 -5.16 10.95
CA ALA A 29 -5.33 -5.19 12.30
C ALA A 29 -4.74 -4.07 13.18
N ILE A 30 -3.43 -3.84 13.12
CA ILE A 30 -2.76 -2.77 13.88
C ILE A 30 -3.35 -1.40 13.54
N ILE A 31 -3.49 -1.07 12.25
CA ILE A 31 -4.10 0.22 11.88
C ILE A 31 -5.58 0.27 12.30
N ALA A 32 -6.34 -0.81 12.07
CA ALA A 32 -7.75 -0.86 12.41
C ALA A 32 -8.03 -0.71 13.92
N LEU A 33 -7.07 -1.06 14.79
CA LEU A 33 -7.17 -0.86 16.24
C LEU A 33 -6.87 0.57 16.67
N ILE A 34 -6.06 1.31 15.90
CA ILE A 34 -5.66 2.70 16.21
C ILE A 34 -6.70 3.71 15.70
N PHE A 35 -7.35 3.40 14.58
CA PHE A 35 -8.23 4.32 13.87
C PHE A 35 -9.70 3.85 13.90
N LYS A 36 -10.65 4.80 13.96
CA LYS A 36 -12.09 4.49 13.99
C LYS A 36 -12.55 3.76 12.73
N PHE A 37 -13.48 2.82 12.87
CA PHE A 37 -14.12 2.16 11.72
C PHE A 37 -15.07 3.12 11.00
N THR A 38 -14.61 3.67 9.88
CA THR A 38 -15.39 4.46 8.93
C THR A 38 -15.23 3.86 7.53
N ALA A 39 -16.17 4.10 6.61
CA ALA A 39 -16.08 3.59 5.23
C ALA A 39 -14.76 4.01 4.55
N ALA A 40 -14.31 5.24 4.81
CA ALA A 40 -13.01 5.74 4.37
C ALA A 40 -11.84 4.90 4.88
N ASN A 41 -11.84 4.63 6.19
CA ASN A 41 -10.81 3.85 6.84
C ASN A 41 -10.82 2.41 6.34
N ILE A 42 -11.99 1.83 6.04
CA ILE A 42 -12.08 0.48 5.46
C ILE A 42 -11.44 0.41 4.07
N VAL A 43 -11.77 1.33 3.16
CA VAL A 43 -11.17 1.37 1.81
C VAL A 43 -9.65 1.58 1.88
N LEU A 44 -9.22 2.45 2.78
CA LEU A 44 -7.81 2.68 3.02
C LEU A 44 -7.10 1.45 3.62
N PHE A 45 -7.69 0.80 4.62
CA PHE A 45 -7.12 -0.39 5.25
C PHE A 45 -7.03 -1.54 4.26
N ALA A 46 -8.01 -1.67 3.36
CA ALA A 46 -7.95 -2.60 2.23
C ALA A 46 -6.77 -2.25 1.30
N SER A 47 -6.53 -0.97 1.03
CA SER A 47 -5.38 -0.51 0.23
C SER A 47 -4.04 -0.78 0.92
N VAL A 48 -3.96 -0.57 2.24
CA VAL A 48 -2.77 -0.90 3.05
C VAL A 48 -2.54 -2.41 3.09
N GLY A 49 -3.60 -3.20 3.29
CA GLY A 49 -3.53 -4.66 3.29
C GLY A 49 -3.08 -5.22 1.95
N ALA A 50 -3.60 -4.68 0.85
CA ALA A 50 -3.14 -5.03 -0.50
C ALA A 50 -1.66 -4.68 -0.70
N SER A 51 -1.22 -3.51 -0.22
CA SER A 51 0.20 -3.13 -0.24
C SER A 51 1.06 -4.07 0.58
N ALA A 52 0.63 -4.43 1.79
CA ALA A 52 1.33 -5.35 2.67
C ALA A 52 1.44 -6.76 2.06
N ALA A 53 0.38 -7.22 1.41
CA ALA A 53 0.36 -8.50 0.69
C ALA A 53 1.29 -8.49 -0.53
N ILE A 54 1.32 -7.40 -1.30
CA ILE A 54 2.26 -7.22 -2.41
C ILE A 54 3.70 -7.20 -1.88
N LEU A 55 3.98 -6.40 -0.85
CA LEU A 55 5.31 -6.19 -0.27
C LEU A 55 5.91 -7.46 0.36
N SER A 56 5.04 -8.32 0.90
CA SER A 56 5.40 -9.59 1.51
C SER A 56 5.55 -10.73 0.49
N ASN A 57 5.06 -10.56 -0.75
CA ASN A 57 5.16 -11.57 -1.80
C ASN A 57 6.47 -11.44 -2.60
N ILE A 58 7.31 -12.47 -2.51
CA ILE A 58 8.68 -12.48 -3.06
C ILE A 58 8.71 -12.45 -4.61
N ARG A 59 7.63 -12.83 -5.30
CA ARG A 59 7.65 -13.03 -6.77
C ARG A 59 7.44 -11.77 -7.61
N SER A 60 7.04 -10.66 -7.01
CA SER A 60 6.66 -9.43 -7.71
C SER A 60 7.79 -8.38 -7.70
N HIS A 61 8.96 -8.72 -8.25
CA HIS A 61 10.23 -7.95 -8.15
C HIS A 61 10.14 -6.43 -8.40
N HIS A 62 9.22 -5.95 -9.24
CA HIS A 62 9.06 -4.51 -9.51
C HIS A 62 8.00 -3.82 -8.64
N LEU A 63 6.97 -4.54 -8.18
CA LEU A 63 5.91 -4.01 -7.31
C LEU A 63 6.26 -4.11 -5.81
N THR A 64 7.26 -4.94 -5.47
CA THR A 64 7.67 -5.22 -4.09
C THR A 64 8.73 -4.27 -3.56
N LYS A 65 9.28 -3.38 -4.39
CA LYS A 65 10.35 -2.48 -3.96
C LYS A 65 9.75 -1.41 -3.06
N LEU A 66 10.33 -1.25 -1.88
CA LEU A 66 9.84 -0.30 -0.89
C LEU A 66 9.82 1.13 -1.44
N HIS A 67 10.84 1.53 -2.21
CA HIS A 67 10.86 2.86 -2.84
C HIS A 67 9.68 3.09 -3.79
N THR A 68 9.25 2.08 -4.56
CA THR A 68 8.12 2.16 -5.49
C THR A 68 6.82 2.41 -4.72
N ILE A 69 6.61 1.67 -3.62
CA ILE A 69 5.44 1.85 -2.75
C ILE A 69 5.45 3.26 -2.14
N ILE A 70 6.57 3.67 -1.53
CA ILE A 70 6.70 4.98 -0.90
C ILE A 70 6.45 6.10 -1.92
N ALA A 71 7.11 6.06 -3.07
CA ALA A 71 6.95 7.06 -4.12
C ALA A 71 5.49 7.16 -4.59
N SER A 72 4.82 6.02 -4.77
CA SER A 72 3.41 5.99 -5.19
C SER A 72 2.48 6.62 -4.17
N TYR A 73 2.71 6.34 -2.88
CA TYR A 73 1.90 6.93 -1.81
C TYR A 73 2.17 8.43 -1.62
N VAL A 74 3.41 8.88 -1.82
CA VAL A 74 3.74 10.31 -1.88
C VAL A 74 2.96 10.99 -3.01
N VAL A 75 2.94 10.40 -4.21
CA VAL A 75 2.14 10.91 -5.35
C VAL A 75 0.64 10.95 -5.00
N ALA A 76 0.10 9.88 -4.42
CA ALA A 76 -1.30 9.82 -4.00
C ALA A 76 -1.69 10.97 -3.07
N ILE A 77 -0.79 11.37 -2.18
CA ILE A 77 -1.01 12.46 -1.22
C ILE A 77 -0.94 13.81 -1.88
N ILE A 78 0.05 14.02 -2.74
CA ILE A 78 0.16 15.27 -3.49
C ILE A 78 -1.14 15.51 -4.27
N ILE A 79 -1.65 14.49 -4.95
CA ILE A 79 -2.93 14.57 -5.66
C ILE A 79 -4.10 14.79 -4.71
N SER A 80 -4.17 14.04 -3.61
CA SER A 80 -5.21 14.19 -2.58
C SER A 80 -5.25 15.61 -2.01
N LEU A 81 -4.09 16.22 -1.74
CA LEU A 81 -3.96 17.59 -1.26
C LEU A 81 -4.40 18.61 -2.31
N ILE A 82 -3.96 18.46 -3.56
CA ILE A 82 -4.36 19.34 -4.65
C ILE A 82 -5.89 19.32 -4.80
N LEU A 83 -6.49 18.13 -4.83
CA LEU A 83 -7.95 18.00 -4.94
C LEU A 83 -8.67 18.55 -3.73
N TYR A 84 -8.13 18.38 -2.51
CA TYR A 84 -8.68 19.03 -1.32
C TYR A 84 -8.75 20.55 -1.48
N PHE A 85 -7.66 21.21 -1.90
CA PHE A 85 -7.64 22.65 -2.09
C PHE A 85 -8.57 23.12 -3.23
N ILE A 86 -8.71 22.35 -4.30
CA ILE A 86 -9.67 22.64 -5.36
C ILE A 86 -11.11 22.57 -4.84
N ASN A 87 -11.44 21.56 -4.03
CA ASN A 87 -12.78 21.41 -3.46
C ASN A 87 -13.16 22.52 -2.49
N LEU A 88 -12.19 23.07 -1.76
CA LEU A 88 -12.41 24.27 -0.93
C LEU A 88 -12.87 25.49 -1.75
N LYS A 89 -12.64 25.51 -3.08
CA LYS A 89 -12.97 26.64 -3.95
C LYS A 89 -14.16 26.40 -4.85
N ILE A 90 -14.27 25.20 -5.44
CA ILE A 90 -15.21 24.94 -6.56
C ILE A 90 -16.25 23.87 -6.21
N ASN A 91 -16.11 23.17 -5.06
CA ASN A 91 -16.98 22.09 -4.60
C ASN A 91 -17.40 21.11 -5.73
N LEU A 92 -16.45 20.28 -6.17
CA LEU A 92 -16.68 19.40 -7.31
C LEU A 92 -17.62 18.23 -6.94
N PRO A 93 -18.46 17.76 -7.88
CA PRO A 93 -19.24 16.54 -7.67
C PRO A 93 -18.33 15.33 -7.37
N LEU A 94 -18.79 14.44 -6.48
CA LEU A 94 -18.03 13.27 -6.02
C LEU A 94 -17.47 12.42 -7.18
N ALA A 95 -18.27 12.21 -8.24
CA ALA A 95 -17.87 11.44 -9.41
C ALA A 95 -16.65 12.07 -10.13
N LEU A 96 -16.64 13.39 -10.29
CA LEU A 96 -15.53 14.11 -10.92
C LEU A 96 -14.29 14.08 -10.03
N ASN A 97 -14.50 14.22 -8.72
CA ASN A 97 -13.47 14.10 -7.70
C ASN A 97 -12.76 12.74 -7.72
N LEU A 98 -13.52 11.66 -7.79
CA LEU A 98 -13.00 10.30 -7.95
C LEU A 98 -12.26 10.10 -9.26
N PHE A 99 -12.83 10.57 -10.37
CA PHE A 99 -12.19 10.53 -11.68
C PHE A 99 -10.82 11.20 -11.63
N LEU A 100 -10.74 12.43 -11.10
CA LEU A 100 -9.49 13.17 -11.00
C LEU A 100 -8.50 12.48 -10.06
N ALA A 101 -8.95 11.97 -8.90
CA ALA A 101 -8.08 11.26 -7.97
C ALA A 101 -7.45 10.04 -8.63
N VAL A 102 -8.24 9.22 -9.32
CA VAL A 102 -7.75 8.02 -10.00
C VAL A 102 -6.85 8.40 -11.17
N PHE A 103 -7.31 9.27 -12.06
CA PHE A 103 -6.60 9.66 -13.27
C PHE A 103 -5.26 10.33 -12.96
N LEU A 104 -5.25 11.38 -12.12
CA LEU A 104 -4.06 12.15 -11.81
C LEU A 104 -3.05 11.32 -10.99
N THR A 105 -3.52 10.51 -10.05
CA THR A 105 -2.62 9.63 -9.28
C THR A 105 -2.01 8.58 -10.20
N SER A 106 -2.80 7.98 -11.10
CA SER A 106 -2.31 6.97 -12.05
C SER A 106 -1.27 7.52 -13.00
N ILE A 107 -1.55 8.65 -13.67
CA ILE A 107 -0.63 9.21 -14.66
C ILE A 107 0.70 9.62 -14.01
N LEU A 108 0.67 10.24 -12.83
CA LEU A 108 1.90 10.62 -12.13
C LEU A 108 2.71 9.40 -11.68
N ILE A 109 2.04 8.37 -11.14
CA ILE A 109 2.66 7.09 -10.78
C ILE A 109 3.38 6.47 -12.00
N PHE A 110 2.75 6.49 -13.18
CA PHE A 110 3.38 6.02 -14.41
C PHE A 110 4.59 6.87 -14.79
N LEU A 111 4.48 8.20 -14.73
CA LEU A 111 5.58 9.12 -15.08
C LEU A 111 6.81 8.96 -14.17
N VAL A 112 6.62 8.63 -12.90
CA VAL A 112 7.72 8.38 -11.96
C VAL A 112 8.20 6.93 -11.97
N ASN A 113 7.71 6.08 -12.87
CA ASN A 113 8.00 4.64 -12.94
C ASN A 113 7.79 3.93 -11.59
N SER A 114 6.79 4.34 -10.83
CA SER A 114 6.49 3.79 -9.50
C SER A 114 5.10 3.18 -9.50
N PHE A 115 4.86 2.13 -10.29
CA PHE A 115 3.53 1.55 -10.41
C PHE A 115 3.16 0.75 -9.15
N HIS A 116 2.30 1.33 -8.29
CA HIS A 116 1.73 0.65 -7.12
C HIS A 116 0.23 0.94 -7.01
N PRO A 117 -0.63 0.08 -7.60
CA PRO A 117 -2.08 0.31 -7.68
C PRO A 117 -2.79 0.63 -6.36
N PRO A 118 -2.41 0.03 -5.20
CA PRO A 118 -3.06 0.37 -3.94
C PRO A 118 -2.93 1.85 -3.53
N ALA A 119 -1.91 2.56 -4.00
CA ALA A 119 -1.77 3.99 -3.74
C ALA A 119 -2.88 4.82 -4.44
N ILE A 120 -3.34 4.38 -5.61
CA ILE A 120 -4.45 5.00 -6.34
C ILE A 120 -5.75 4.87 -5.52
N SER A 121 -5.99 3.68 -4.96
CA SER A 121 -7.15 3.43 -4.10
C SER A 121 -7.12 4.24 -2.81
N ALA A 122 -5.92 4.44 -2.24
CA ALA A 122 -5.75 5.29 -1.07
C ALA A 122 -6.08 6.76 -1.37
N SER A 123 -5.64 7.28 -2.52
CA SER A 123 -5.99 8.63 -3.01
C SER A 123 -7.50 8.81 -3.13
N ALA A 124 -8.19 7.85 -3.77
CA ALA A 124 -9.64 7.85 -3.88
C ALA A 124 -10.35 7.80 -2.51
N SER A 125 -9.84 7.01 -1.56
CA SER A 125 -10.42 6.90 -0.21
C SER A 125 -10.39 8.21 0.57
N PHE A 126 -9.39 9.06 0.29
CA PHE A 126 -9.27 10.36 0.93
C PHE A 126 -10.35 11.32 0.46
N ILE A 127 -10.60 11.33 -0.85
CA ILE A 127 -11.58 12.22 -1.50
C ILE A 127 -13.02 11.81 -1.20
N LEU A 128 -13.28 10.50 -1.06
CA LEU A 128 -14.63 9.99 -0.82
C LEU A 128 -15.29 10.50 0.48
N PHE A 129 -14.51 10.97 1.46
CA PHE A 129 -15.04 11.15 2.82
C PHE A 129 -14.47 12.37 3.56
N GLU A 130 -14.12 13.44 2.82
CA GLU A 130 -13.88 14.80 3.35
C GLU A 130 -12.98 14.89 4.58
N ARG A 131 -11.86 14.15 4.58
CA ARG A 131 -10.96 14.14 5.74
C ARG A 131 -10.22 15.46 5.89
N GLY A 132 -10.03 15.86 7.16
CA GLY A 132 -9.17 16.98 7.50
C GLY A 132 -7.69 16.71 7.15
N LEU A 133 -6.94 17.79 6.87
CA LEU A 133 -5.52 17.72 6.54
C LEU A 133 -4.67 17.06 7.63
N LYS A 134 -5.03 17.24 8.91
CA LYS A 134 -4.31 16.62 10.04
C LYS A 134 -4.43 15.10 10.00
N ASP A 135 -5.64 14.61 9.74
CA ASP A 135 -5.90 13.17 9.66
C ASP A 135 -5.16 12.55 8.47
N LEU A 136 -5.10 13.25 7.32
CA LEU A 136 -4.31 12.83 6.16
C LEU A 136 -2.84 12.63 6.55
N PHE A 137 -2.26 13.61 7.23
CA PHE A 137 -0.85 13.60 7.59
C PHE A 137 -0.53 12.45 8.55
N TYR A 138 -1.28 12.32 9.65
CA TYR A 138 -1.05 11.25 10.63
C TYR A 138 -1.22 9.86 10.03
N LEU A 139 -2.27 9.69 9.25
CA LEU A 139 -2.57 8.43 8.57
C LEU A 139 -1.46 8.05 7.60
N PHE A 140 -0.96 9.01 6.83
CA PHE A 140 0.13 8.75 5.90
C PHE A 140 1.42 8.34 6.62
N ILE A 141 1.81 9.07 7.66
CA ILE A 141 2.99 8.73 8.44
C ILE A 141 2.84 7.32 9.03
N ALA A 142 1.66 6.98 9.58
CA ALA A 142 1.38 5.65 10.07
C ALA A 142 1.53 4.58 8.98
N MET A 143 1.04 4.84 7.76
CA MET A 143 1.16 3.93 6.62
C MET A 143 2.60 3.73 6.16
N LEU A 144 3.38 4.81 6.04
CA LEU A 144 4.80 4.73 5.66
C LEU A 144 5.60 3.92 6.69
N VAL A 145 5.44 4.25 7.96
CA VAL A 145 6.10 3.53 9.06
C VAL A 145 5.72 2.06 9.02
N LEU A 146 4.43 1.76 8.80
CA LEU A 146 3.98 0.38 8.70
C LEU A 146 4.57 -0.35 7.50
N PHE A 147 4.65 0.26 6.32
CA PHE A 147 5.28 -0.37 5.16
C PHE A 147 6.77 -0.66 5.38
N ILE A 148 7.49 0.26 6.05
CA ILE A 148 8.89 0.05 6.43
C ILE A 148 8.97 -1.17 7.38
N ILE A 149 8.12 -1.24 8.40
CA ILE A 149 8.08 -2.35 9.36
C ILE A 149 7.75 -3.67 8.64
N ILE A 150 6.72 -3.71 7.80
CA ILE A 150 6.32 -4.91 7.05
C ILE A 150 7.46 -5.39 6.17
N ARG A 151 8.11 -4.47 5.43
CA ARG A 151 9.22 -4.83 4.56
C ARG A 151 10.38 -5.34 5.39
N PHE A 152 10.72 -4.69 6.49
CA PHE A 152 11.78 -5.12 7.39
C PHE A 152 11.53 -6.52 7.95
N LEU A 153 10.32 -6.79 8.44
CA LEU A 153 9.92 -8.10 8.93
C LEU A 153 9.95 -9.16 7.83
N THR A 154 9.44 -8.85 6.63
CA THR A 154 9.49 -9.78 5.49
C THR A 154 10.95 -10.07 5.08
N TYR A 155 11.78 -9.03 5.01
CA TYR A 155 13.18 -9.11 4.60
C TYR A 155 14.01 -9.98 5.55
N THR A 156 13.79 -9.82 6.86
CA THR A 156 14.52 -10.56 7.90
C THR A 156 13.95 -11.95 8.16
N LEU A 157 12.63 -12.08 8.29
CA LEU A 157 11.97 -13.34 8.70
C LEU A 157 11.67 -14.25 7.52
N SER A 158 11.25 -13.71 6.38
CA SER A 158 10.82 -14.52 5.23
C SER A 158 11.92 -14.69 4.18
N GLN A 159 12.80 -13.71 4.01
CA GLN A 159 13.86 -13.75 2.99
C GLN A 159 15.24 -14.08 3.58
N HIS A 160 15.37 -14.10 4.93
CA HIS A 160 16.63 -14.35 5.65
C HIS A 160 17.81 -13.49 5.14
N LEU A 161 17.53 -12.27 4.70
CA LEU A 161 18.53 -11.35 4.18
C LEU A 161 19.21 -10.56 5.30
N SER A 162 20.44 -10.11 5.05
CA SER A 162 21.24 -9.38 6.03
C SER A 162 20.66 -7.99 6.30
N VAL A 163 20.37 -7.70 7.57
CA VAL A 163 19.85 -6.38 8.03
C VAL A 163 20.71 -5.21 7.53
N LYS A 164 22.03 -5.42 7.38
CA LYS A 164 22.98 -4.40 6.91
C LYS A 164 22.66 -3.91 5.48
N GLU A 165 21.99 -4.74 4.69
CA GLU A 165 21.64 -4.45 3.29
C GLU A 165 20.24 -3.87 3.12
N PHE A 166 19.42 -3.82 4.18
CA PHE A 166 18.05 -3.31 4.11
C PHE A 166 17.98 -1.87 3.56
N TRP A 167 18.97 -1.04 3.85
CA TRP A 167 19.06 0.33 3.32
C TRP A 167 19.09 0.41 1.78
N LYS A 168 19.51 -0.66 1.10
CA LYS A 168 19.50 -0.73 -0.37
C LYS A 168 18.08 -0.74 -0.93
N GLU A 169 17.07 -1.17 -0.17
CA GLU A 169 15.64 -1.16 -0.58
C GLU A 169 15.07 0.25 -0.79
N PHE A 170 15.71 1.27 -0.21
CA PHE A 170 15.35 2.68 -0.39
C PHE A 170 16.01 3.31 -1.62
N LYS A 171 17.03 2.67 -2.22
CA LYS A 171 17.74 3.18 -3.39
C LYS A 171 17.08 2.69 -4.68
N ARG A 172 17.16 3.53 -5.72
CA ARG A 172 16.62 3.25 -7.06
C ARG A 172 17.50 2.30 -7.89
N GLU A 173 18.75 2.09 -7.47
CA GLU A 173 19.75 1.27 -8.15
C GLU A 173 19.63 -0.22 -7.76
N PHE A 174 18.63 -0.89 -8.30
CA PHE A 174 18.55 -2.33 -8.61
C PHE A 174 17.34 -2.55 -9.51
#